data_AF-D0NPY1-F1
#
_entry.id   AF-D0NPY1-F1
#
_cell.length_a   1.000
_cell.length_b   1.000
_cell.length_c   1.000
_cell.angle_alpha   90.00
_cell.angle_beta   90.00
_cell.angle_gamma   90.00
#
_symmetry.space_group_name_H-M   'P 1'
#
loop_
_entity.id
_entity.type
_entity.pdbx_description
1 polymer ?
#
loop_
_entity_poly.entity_id
_entity_poly.type
_entity_poly.pdbx_seq_one_letter_code
_entity_poly.pdbx_strand_id
1 'polypeptide(L)'
;MDASLKAQFWNEGYLVGNLRLPPHTLEKAKQEIEQLDFRPIFGEVYEVERDHFRLQAPIATFGPATNKIYKRVKGIVEGSDKNWYTKKSIWNALKSLPGGLRQGIHLDFPSFETSKAKLEKGIVQASVIIALQSDTQFYVYPGCFGVYAEMEKCKLKI
;
A
#
# COMPACT_ATOMS: atom_id res chain seq x y z
N MET A 1 -16.18 8.19 4.15
CA MET A 1 -16.01 7.02 5.03
C MET A 1 -16.91 7.22 6.23
N ASP A 2 -17.63 6.21 6.69
CA ASP A 2 -18.44 6.37 7.91
C ASP A 2 -17.53 6.58 9.14
N ALA A 3 -18.11 7.13 10.21
CA ALA A 3 -17.35 7.48 11.41
C ALA A 3 -16.71 6.26 12.10
N SER A 4 -17.32 5.07 11.99
CA SER A 4 -16.81 3.84 12.60
C SER A 4 -15.57 3.34 11.88
N LEU A 5 -15.59 3.29 10.55
CA LEU A 5 -14.41 2.94 9.75
C LEU A 5 -13.28 3.96 9.94
N LYS A 6 -13.62 5.26 10.05
CA LYS A 6 -12.62 6.28 10.36
C LYS A 6 -11.98 6.05 11.73
N ALA A 7 -12.77 5.79 12.76
CA ALA A 7 -12.26 5.48 14.09
C ALA A 7 -11.40 4.20 14.09
N GLN A 8 -11.84 3.16 13.38
CA GLN A 8 -11.08 1.92 13.23
C GLN A 8 -9.72 2.18 12.56
N PHE A 9 -9.67 2.97 11.48
CA PHE A 9 -8.41 3.35 10.85
C PHE A 9 -7.47 4.05 11.84
N TRP A 10 -7.97 4.99 12.64
CA TRP A 10 -7.15 5.72 13.61
C TRP A 10 -6.72 4.87 14.83
N ASN A 11 -7.49 3.85 15.19
CA ASN A 11 -7.16 2.95 16.29
C ASN A 11 -6.20 1.84 15.87
N GLU A 12 -6.45 1.22 14.71
CA GLU A 12 -5.71 0.05 14.24
C GLU A 12 -4.55 0.43 13.30
N GLY A 13 -4.62 1.57 12.63
CA GLY A 13 -3.63 2.03 11.64
C GLY A 13 -3.82 1.49 10.22
N TYR A 14 -4.85 0.70 10.00
CA TYR A 14 -5.19 0.17 8.68
C TYR A 14 -6.68 -0.16 8.57
N LEU A 15 -7.15 -0.31 7.34
CA LEU A 15 -8.43 -0.89 7.00
C LEU A 15 -8.22 -1.94 5.91
N VAL A 16 -8.97 -3.03 5.98
CA VAL A 16 -9.03 -4.04 4.92
C VAL A 16 -10.42 -3.98 4.30
N GLY A 17 -10.47 -3.98 2.97
CA GLY A 17 -11.73 -3.89 2.25
C GLY A 17 -11.63 -4.51 0.88
N ASN A 18 -12.80 -4.85 0.33
CA ASN A 18 -12.92 -5.33 -1.04
C ASN A 18 -13.25 -4.16 -1.96
N LEU A 19 -12.51 -3.99 -3.06
CA LEU A 19 -12.77 -2.94 -4.06
C LEU A 19 -14.13 -3.08 -4.74
N ARG A 20 -14.77 -4.26 -4.63
CA ARG A 20 -16.03 -4.67 -5.28
C ARG A 20 -15.95 -4.54 -6.80
N LEU A 21 -14.78 -4.87 -7.34
CA LEU A 21 -14.55 -4.93 -8.79
C LEU A 21 -14.77 -6.36 -9.27
N PRO A 22 -15.23 -6.57 -10.51
CA PRO A 22 -15.33 -7.90 -11.09
C PRO A 22 -13.97 -8.60 -11.11
N PRO A 23 -13.88 -9.92 -10.83
CA PRO A 23 -12.61 -10.66 -10.83
C PRO A 23 -11.80 -10.48 -12.12
N HIS A 24 -12.47 -10.48 -13.29
CA HIS A 24 -11.81 -10.26 -14.59
C HIS A 24 -11.10 -8.90 -14.71
N THR A 25 -11.48 -7.90 -13.91
CA THR A 25 -10.81 -6.59 -13.88
C THR A 25 -9.46 -6.71 -13.19
N LEU A 26 -9.36 -7.50 -12.12
CA LEU A 26 -8.10 -7.74 -11.42
C LEU A 26 -7.12 -8.53 -12.29
N GLU A 27 -7.60 -9.57 -12.98
CA GLU A 27 -6.76 -10.36 -13.89
C GLU A 27 -6.21 -9.54 -15.06
N LYS A 28 -7.04 -8.70 -15.69
CA LYS A 28 -6.57 -7.80 -16.75
C LYS A 28 -5.59 -6.76 -16.22
N ALA A 29 -5.80 -6.23 -15.02
CA ALA A 29 -4.87 -5.29 -14.42
C ALA A 29 -3.52 -5.97 -14.10
N LYS A 30 -3.54 -7.22 -13.64
CA LYS A 30 -2.33 -8.03 -13.46
C LYS A 30 -1.58 -8.18 -14.79
N GLN A 31 -2.27 -8.57 -15.86
CA GLN A 31 -1.66 -8.68 -17.20
C GLN A 31 -1.05 -7.36 -17.68
N GLU A 32 -1.75 -6.23 -17.49
CA GLU A 32 -1.22 -4.89 -17.83
C GLU A 32 0.05 -4.56 -17.03
N ILE A 33 0.07 -4.89 -15.74
CA ILE A 33 1.19 -4.60 -14.83
C ILE A 33 2.39 -5.51 -15.08
N GLU A 34 2.18 -6.78 -15.45
CA GLU A 34 3.26 -7.73 -15.73
C GLU A 34 4.15 -7.31 -16.92
N GLN A 35 3.67 -6.40 -17.78
CA GLN A 35 4.44 -5.87 -18.91
C GLN A 35 5.35 -4.68 -18.54
N LEU A 36 5.33 -4.22 -17.28
CA LEU A 36 6.17 -3.11 -16.84
C LEU A 36 7.65 -3.51 -16.71
N ASP A 37 8.54 -2.53 -16.86
CA ASP A 37 9.98 -2.70 -16.65
C ASP A 37 10.31 -2.75 -15.14
N PHE A 38 10.22 -3.94 -14.56
CA PHE A 38 10.50 -4.19 -13.14
C PHE A 38 12.00 -4.18 -12.85
N ARG A 39 12.37 -3.48 -11.78
CA ARG A 39 13.76 -3.39 -11.30
C ARG A 39 13.88 -3.70 -9.81
N PRO A 40 14.99 -4.30 -9.35
CA PRO A 40 15.23 -4.53 -7.93
C PRO A 40 15.13 -3.26 -7.09
N ILE A 41 14.47 -3.37 -5.94
CA ILE A 41 14.43 -2.29 -4.94
C ILE A 41 15.64 -2.37 -4.00
N PHE A 42 15.81 -1.35 -3.16
CA PHE A 42 16.81 -1.40 -2.08
C PHE A 42 16.34 -2.37 -0.98
N GLY A 43 17.28 -3.08 -0.36
CA GLY A 43 17.00 -3.98 0.76
C GLY A 43 16.40 -3.23 1.95
N GLU A 44 17.04 -2.13 2.34
CA GLU A 44 16.53 -1.18 3.32
C GLU A 44 16.53 0.26 2.76
N VAL A 45 15.72 1.12 3.38
CA VAL A 45 15.68 2.54 3.02
C VAL A 45 17.05 3.16 3.29
N TYR A 46 17.66 3.76 2.25
CA TYR A 46 19.01 4.35 2.25
C TYR A 46 20.19 3.37 2.11
N GLU A 47 19.95 2.07 1.95
CA GLU A 47 21.03 1.15 1.63
C GLU A 47 21.37 1.12 0.15
N VAL A 48 22.61 0.74 -0.17
CA VAL A 48 23.08 0.56 -1.55
C VAL A 48 22.71 -0.82 -2.09
N GLU A 49 22.63 -1.82 -1.21
CA GLU A 49 22.35 -3.20 -1.58
C GLU A 49 20.93 -3.34 -2.11
N ARG A 50 20.81 -4.03 -3.25
CA ARG A 50 19.53 -4.28 -3.92
C ARG A 50 18.96 -5.60 -3.45
N ASP A 51 17.68 -5.60 -3.10
CA ASP A 51 16.93 -6.83 -2.91
C ASP A 51 16.50 -7.39 -4.27
N HIS A 52 17.22 -8.41 -4.72
CA HIS A 52 16.93 -9.07 -6.00
C HIS A 52 15.62 -9.87 -6.00
N PHE A 53 15.03 -10.16 -4.84
CA PHE A 53 13.76 -10.85 -4.73
C PHE A 53 12.55 -9.91 -4.70
N ARG A 54 12.77 -8.60 -4.65
CA ARG A 54 11.70 -7.60 -4.63
C ARG A 54 11.93 -6.59 -5.74
N LEU A 55 10.96 -6.52 -6.64
CA LEU A 55 11.02 -5.64 -7.79
C LEU A 55 9.93 -4.58 -7.68
N GLN A 56 10.21 -3.40 -8.22
CA GLN A 56 9.21 -2.36 -8.42
C GLN A 56 9.23 -1.84 -9.85
N ALA A 57 8.10 -1.33 -10.30
CA ALA A 57 7.99 -0.55 -11.52
C ALA A 57 7.01 0.62 -11.32
N PRO A 58 7.36 1.85 -11.72
CA PRO A 58 6.40 2.94 -11.75
C PRO A 58 5.32 2.68 -12.82
N ILE A 59 4.05 2.96 -12.49
CA ILE A 59 2.95 2.80 -13.44
C ILE A 59 2.81 4.11 -14.23
N ALA A 60 3.68 4.32 -15.21
CA ALA A 60 3.69 5.56 -16.01
C ALA A 60 2.41 5.73 -16.85
N THR A 61 1.92 4.64 -17.42
CA THR A 61 0.72 4.61 -18.26
C THR A 61 -0.27 3.58 -17.72
N PHE A 62 -1.50 4.03 -17.47
CA PHE A 62 -2.57 3.17 -16.95
C PHE A 62 -3.36 2.56 -18.11
N GLY A 63 -3.30 1.24 -18.24
CA GLY A 63 -4.20 0.50 -19.13
C GLY A 63 -5.67 0.55 -18.66
N PRO A 64 -6.62 0.06 -19.48
CA PRO A 64 -8.05 0.12 -19.17
C PRO A 64 -8.43 -0.48 -17.80
N ALA A 65 -7.85 -1.63 -17.43
CA ALA A 65 -8.17 -2.31 -16.17
C ALA A 65 -7.53 -1.61 -14.97
N THR A 66 -6.24 -1.27 -15.07
CA THR A 66 -5.51 -0.53 -14.03
C THR A 66 -6.15 0.85 -13.79
N ASN A 67 -6.64 1.51 -14.85
CA ASN A 67 -7.36 2.78 -14.74
C ASN A 67 -8.73 2.65 -14.02
N LYS A 68 -9.44 1.52 -14.18
CA LYS A 68 -10.67 1.25 -13.41
C LYS A 68 -10.36 1.11 -11.91
N ILE A 69 -9.30 0.39 -11.57
CA ILE A 69 -8.82 0.25 -10.19
C ILE A 69 -8.46 1.62 -9.62
N TYR A 70 -7.66 2.42 -10.34
CA TYR A 70 -7.31 3.78 -9.94
C TYR A 70 -8.54 4.64 -9.66
N LYS A 71 -9.51 4.69 -10.58
CA LYS A 71 -10.74 5.48 -10.40
C LYS A 71 -11.52 5.03 -9.16
N ARG A 72 -11.61 3.72 -8.92
CA ARG A 72 -12.28 3.16 -7.75
C ARG A 72 -11.58 3.58 -6.46
N VAL A 73 -10.26 3.42 -6.39
CA VAL A 73 -9.45 3.82 -5.23
C VAL A 73 -9.50 5.32 -5.01
N LYS A 74 -9.37 6.12 -6.07
CA LYS A 74 -9.50 7.58 -6.00
C LYS A 74 -10.82 8.00 -5.35
N GLY A 75 -11.94 7.43 -5.79
CA GLY A 75 -13.24 7.70 -5.20
C GLY A 75 -13.36 7.29 -3.73
N ILE A 76 -12.72 6.18 -3.33
CA ILE A 76 -12.66 5.78 -1.92
C ILE A 76 -11.83 6.78 -1.10
N VAL A 77 -10.64 7.15 -1.58
CA VAL A 77 -9.70 8.05 -0.89
C VAL A 77 -10.30 9.44 -0.72
N GLU A 78 -10.77 10.06 -1.80
CA GLU A 78 -11.36 11.41 -1.78
C GLU A 78 -12.70 11.43 -1.02
N GLY A 79 -13.44 10.31 -1.03
CA GLY A 79 -14.65 10.14 -0.23
C GLY A 79 -14.39 9.82 1.25
N SER A 80 -13.13 9.57 1.65
CA SER A 80 -12.76 9.19 3.01
C SER A 80 -12.39 10.39 3.89
N ASP A 81 -11.62 11.32 3.35
CA ASP A 81 -11.28 12.59 3.98
C ASP A 81 -11.08 13.66 2.92
N LYS A 82 -11.56 14.89 3.16
CA LYS A 82 -11.47 16.00 2.20
C LYS A 82 -10.01 16.40 1.88
N ASN A 83 -9.07 16.07 2.76
CA ASN A 83 -7.66 16.37 2.59
C ASN A 83 -6.88 15.22 1.95
N TRP A 84 -7.52 14.06 1.77
CA TRP A 84 -6.89 12.89 1.15
C TRP A 84 -7.11 12.91 -0.35
N TYR A 85 -6.02 12.64 -1.08
CA TYR A 85 -6.04 12.53 -2.53
C TYR A 85 -5.00 11.51 -2.98
N THR A 86 -5.16 11.03 -4.21
CA THR A 86 -4.15 10.20 -4.89
C THR A 86 -3.96 10.71 -6.32
N LYS A 87 -2.75 10.51 -6.85
CA LYS A 87 -2.38 10.90 -8.22
C LYS A 87 -1.79 9.69 -8.93
N LYS A 88 -2.02 9.56 -10.24
CA LYS A 88 -1.44 8.45 -11.02
C LYS A 88 0.09 8.36 -10.90
N SER A 89 0.76 9.50 -10.81
CA SER A 89 2.23 9.59 -10.75
C SER A 89 2.86 8.99 -9.49
N ILE A 90 2.09 8.70 -8.45
CA ILE A 90 2.60 8.10 -7.20
C ILE A 90 2.31 6.60 -7.09
N TRP A 91 1.77 5.99 -8.14
CA TRP A 91 1.45 4.56 -8.14
C TRP A 91 2.64 3.74 -8.66
N ASN A 92 2.99 2.72 -7.88
CA ASN A 92 4.02 1.76 -8.23
C ASN A 92 3.43 0.35 -8.17
N ALA A 93 3.87 -0.50 -9.09
CA ALA A 93 3.66 -1.93 -9.01
C ALA A 93 4.81 -2.56 -8.23
N LEU A 94 4.49 -3.49 -7.33
CA LEU A 94 5.46 -4.26 -6.58
C LEU A 94 5.34 -5.74 -6.97
N LYS A 95 6.47 -6.42 -7.08
CA LYS A 95 6.54 -7.84 -7.43
C LYS A 95 7.54 -8.54 -6.52
N SER A 96 7.08 -9.53 -5.77
CA SER A 96 7.93 -10.42 -4.98
C SER A 96 8.23 -11.69 -5.77
N LEU A 97 9.50 -12.10 -5.79
CA LEU A 97 9.95 -13.34 -6.43
C LEU A 97 10.06 -14.48 -5.41
N PRO A 98 9.89 -15.74 -5.84
CA PRO A 98 10.13 -16.90 -4.99
C PRO A 98 11.53 -16.92 -4.39
N GLY A 99 11.67 -17.42 -3.16
CA GLY A 99 12.95 -17.52 -2.45
C GLY A 99 13.34 -16.28 -1.63
N GLY A 100 12.63 -15.16 -1.80
CA GLY A 100 12.82 -13.97 -0.98
C GLY A 100 12.35 -14.18 0.46
N LEU A 101 13.11 -13.64 1.42
CA LEU A 101 12.68 -13.59 2.82
C LEU A 101 11.47 -12.67 2.99
N ARG A 102 10.79 -12.75 4.14
CA ARG A 102 9.79 -11.75 4.54
C ARG A 102 10.45 -10.38 4.66
N GLN A 103 9.73 -9.31 4.29
CA GLN A 103 10.22 -7.95 4.55
C GLN A 103 10.42 -7.73 6.05
N GLY A 104 11.49 -7.01 6.39
CA GLY A 104 11.68 -6.48 7.74
C GLY A 104 10.50 -5.59 8.13
N ILE A 105 10.28 -5.44 9.42
CA ILE A 105 9.22 -4.57 9.93
C ILE A 105 9.61 -3.12 9.64
N HIS A 106 8.73 -2.39 8.97
CA HIS A 106 8.98 -1.00 8.59
C HIS A 106 7.68 -0.20 8.53
N LEU A 107 7.84 1.12 8.46
CA LEU A 107 6.78 2.07 8.11
C LEU A 107 7.07 2.61 6.71
N ASP A 108 6.03 2.77 5.90
CA ASP A 108 6.16 3.39 4.56
C ASP A 108 6.57 4.86 4.64
N PHE A 109 6.22 5.53 5.75
CA PHE A 109 6.52 6.92 6.01
C PHE A 109 7.32 7.06 7.30
N PRO A 110 8.41 7.86 7.31
CA PRO A 110 9.17 8.10 8.53
C PRO A 110 8.31 8.69 9.65
N SER A 111 8.53 8.26 10.90
CA SER A 111 7.72 8.68 12.05
C SER A 111 7.73 10.20 12.28
N PHE A 112 8.81 10.89 11.90
CA PHE A 112 8.87 12.35 12.03
C PHE A 112 7.93 13.06 11.05
N GLU A 113 7.79 12.55 9.81
CA GLU A 113 6.88 13.12 8.82
C GLU A 113 5.43 12.92 9.24
N THR A 114 5.08 11.71 9.68
CA THR A 114 3.72 11.37 10.11
C THR A 114 3.33 12.12 11.38
N SER A 115 4.25 12.26 12.35
CA SER A 115 4.02 13.03 13.58
C SER A 115 3.80 14.52 13.28
N LYS A 116 4.63 15.10 12.41
CA LYS A 116 4.48 16.50 11.98
C LYS A 116 3.14 16.73 11.28
N ALA A 117 2.78 15.87 10.32
CA ALA A 117 1.51 15.97 9.62
C ALA A 117 0.31 15.88 10.58
N LYS A 118 0.38 14.96 11.56
CA LYS A 118 -0.67 14.81 12.58
C LYS A 118 -0.80 16.04 13.47
N LEU A 119 0.31 16.58 13.96
CA LEU A 119 0.31 17.74 14.86
C LEU A 119 -0.13 19.03 14.15
N GLU A 120 0.39 19.29 12.95
CA GLU A 120 0.15 20.55 12.24
C GLU A 120 -1.18 20.57 11.49
N LYS A 121 -1.65 19.41 11.00
CA LYS A 121 -2.78 19.34 10.07
C LYS A 121 -3.88 18.38 10.50
N GLY A 122 -3.69 17.62 11.58
CA GLY A 122 -4.67 16.62 12.03
C GLY A 122 -4.88 15.47 11.03
N ILE A 123 -3.94 15.27 10.10
CA ILE A 123 -4.00 14.25 9.04
C ILE A 123 -2.67 13.51 8.95
N VAL A 124 -2.70 12.30 8.39
CA VAL A 124 -1.50 11.50 8.11
C VAL A 124 -1.48 11.07 6.65
N GLN A 125 -0.28 10.87 6.09
CA GLN A 125 -0.10 10.09 4.88
C GLN A 125 -0.48 8.62 5.15
N ALA A 126 -0.99 7.93 4.14
CA ALA A 126 -1.33 6.52 4.20
C ALA A 126 -1.11 5.88 2.83
N SER A 127 -0.78 4.59 2.86
CA SER A 127 -0.64 3.77 1.65
C SER A 127 -1.95 3.04 1.34
N VAL A 128 -2.23 2.88 0.06
CA VAL A 128 -3.26 1.95 -0.43
C VAL A 128 -2.55 0.84 -1.18
N ILE A 129 -2.66 -0.38 -0.67
CA ILE A 129 -2.07 -1.57 -1.28
C ILE A 129 -3.19 -2.44 -1.85
N ILE A 130 -2.98 -2.94 -3.07
CA ILE A 130 -3.98 -3.71 -3.81
C ILE A 130 -3.32 -5.02 -4.22
N ALA A 131 -3.77 -6.12 -3.61
CA ALA A 131 -3.34 -7.45 -4.01
C ALA A 131 -3.97 -7.80 -5.38
N LEU A 132 -3.11 -8.06 -6.37
CA LEU A 132 -3.52 -8.53 -7.70
C LEU A 132 -3.30 -10.02 -7.90
N GLN A 133 -2.56 -10.66 -7.00
CA GLN A 133 -2.35 -12.10 -6.98
C GLN A 133 -3.09 -12.72 -5.80
N SER A 134 -3.73 -13.87 -6.02
CA SER A 134 -4.32 -14.65 -4.93
C SER A 134 -3.26 -14.99 -3.90
N ASP A 135 -3.70 -15.19 -2.66
CA ASP A 135 -2.84 -15.64 -1.56
C ASP A 135 -1.68 -14.67 -1.25
N THR A 136 -1.78 -13.42 -1.69
CA THR A 136 -0.86 -12.36 -1.26
C THR A 136 -1.09 -12.11 0.23
N GLN A 137 -0.02 -12.23 1.02
CA GLN A 137 -0.06 -12.12 2.46
C GLN A 137 0.58 -10.81 2.93
N PHE A 138 -0.11 -10.09 3.82
CA PHE A 138 0.40 -8.91 4.50
C PHE A 138 0.47 -9.14 6.00
N TYR A 139 1.63 -8.88 6.59
CA TYR A 139 1.81 -8.88 8.04
C TYR A 139 1.70 -7.44 8.53
N VAL A 140 0.68 -7.15 9.34
CA VAL A 140 0.42 -5.82 9.89
C VAL A 140 0.52 -5.84 11.41
N TYR A 141 0.90 -4.72 12.01
CA TYR A 141 1.06 -4.55 13.46
C TYR A 141 0.09 -3.45 13.93
N PRO A 142 -1.13 -3.82 14.37
CA PRO A 142 -2.17 -2.85 14.68
C PRO A 142 -1.81 -1.93 15.83
N GLY A 143 -2.18 -0.65 15.70
CA GLY A 143 -1.95 0.39 16.71
C GLY A 143 -0.48 0.81 16.85
N CYS A 144 0.43 0.23 16.06
CA CYS A 144 1.86 0.55 16.08
C CYS A 144 2.18 1.71 15.13
N PHE A 145 1.75 2.93 15.47
CA PHE A 145 2.06 4.15 14.72
C PHE A 145 3.45 4.75 15.04
N GLY A 146 4.14 4.21 16.04
CA GLY A 146 5.45 4.66 16.51
C GLY A 146 6.63 3.95 15.83
N VAL A 147 7.85 4.25 16.28
CA VAL A 147 9.09 3.67 15.74
C VAL A 147 9.23 2.17 16.08
N TYR A 148 8.52 1.70 17.10
CA TYR A 148 8.60 0.33 17.59
C TYR A 148 7.31 -0.43 17.29
N ALA A 149 7.46 -1.64 16.75
CA ALA A 149 6.37 -2.60 16.63
C ALA A 149 6.40 -3.56 17.81
N GLU A 150 5.24 -3.83 18.39
CA GLU A 150 5.08 -4.89 19.37
C GLU A 150 4.88 -6.21 18.63
N MET A 151 5.89 -7.10 18.67
CA MET A 151 5.89 -8.35 17.91
C MET A 151 4.65 -9.22 18.16
N GLU A 152 4.13 -9.19 19.39
CA GLU A 152 2.94 -9.94 19.81
C GLU A 152 1.65 -9.47 19.10
N LYS A 153 1.63 -8.25 18.57
CA LYS A 153 0.48 -7.69 17.85
C LYS A 153 0.44 -8.08 16.37
N CYS A 154 1.42 -8.83 15.87
CA CYS A 154 1.47 -9.23 14.46
C CYS A 154 0.18 -9.93 14.02
N LYS A 155 -0.47 -9.43 12.97
CA LYS A 155 -1.63 -10.05 12.35
C LYS A 155 -1.35 -10.32 10.87
N LEU A 156 -1.60 -11.55 10.44
CA LEU A 156 -1.65 -11.90 9.03
C LEU A 156 -2.97 -11.42 8.41
N LYS A 157 -2.88 -10.78 7.24
CA LYS A 157 -4.00 -10.35 6.40
C LYS A 157 -3.83 -10.91 5.00
N ILE A 158 -4.95 -11.32 4.42
CA ILE A 158 -5.10 -11.86 3.06
C ILE A 158 -6.09 -10.96 2.34
#